data_AF-A0A8C4R7K3-F1
#
_entry.id   AF-A0A8C4R7K3-F1
#
_cell.length_a   1.000
_cell.length_b   1.000
_cell.length_c   1.000
_cell.angle_alpha   90.00
_cell.angle_beta   90.00
_cell.angle_gamma   90.00
#
_symmetry.space_group_name_H-M   'P 1'
#
loop_
_entity.id
_entity.type
_entity.pdbx_description
1 polymer ?
#
loop_
_entity_poly.entity_id
_entity_poly.type
_entity_poly.pdbx_seq_one_letter_code
_entity_poly.pdbx_strand_id
1 'polypeptide(L)'
;MNVNRQTKAKIFSPLTHKFVKTQPNITNVCSTQTERSKRTAIKIYTRTGDKGVSSTFTGERRPKDDAVFEALGATDELTCTIGLAQEYCHETGQTFVEELEQVQCFLQDVGSCLATPYSSAKDSHLKRTTFDGSAVELLERWIDAHSAELPPLTNFILPVRMYPHMSDTGGPFTKLMSTQAVKLAESVLSTLPL
;
A
#
# COMPACT_ATOMS: atom_id res chain seq x y z
N MET A 1 -30.38 29.82 30.15
CA MET A 1 -30.58 28.36 30.25
C MET A 1 -29.79 27.70 29.15
N ASN A 2 -28.91 26.80 29.56
CA ASN A 2 -27.85 26.14 28.80
C ASN A 2 -28.27 24.70 28.59
N VAL A 3 -28.30 24.17 27.36
CA VAL A 3 -28.02 22.76 27.05
C VAL A 3 -27.49 22.61 25.61
N ASN A 4 -26.16 22.58 25.51
CA ASN A 4 -25.35 21.55 24.85
C ASN A 4 -25.67 21.11 23.38
N ARG A 5 -24.92 21.66 22.43
CA ARG A 5 -24.57 21.00 21.15
C ARG A 5 -23.04 20.85 21.09
N GLN A 6 -22.55 19.72 21.59
CA GLN A 6 -21.22 19.21 21.27
C GLN A 6 -21.32 17.72 20.99
N THR A 7 -21.11 17.31 19.75
CA THR A 7 -20.23 16.18 19.38
C THR A 7 -20.18 16.01 17.86
N LYS A 8 -18.98 15.63 17.38
CA LYS A 8 -18.60 15.26 16.00
C LYS A 8 -18.14 16.40 15.07
N ALA A 9 -16.89 16.81 15.30
CA ALA A 9 -15.97 17.24 14.25
C ALA A 9 -14.54 17.05 14.76
N LYS A 10 -14.04 15.82 14.67
CA LYS A 10 -12.62 15.48 14.78
C LYS A 10 -12.40 14.26 13.91
N ILE A 11 -11.80 14.46 12.76
CA ILE A 11 -10.90 13.58 12.02
C ILE A 11 -10.53 14.38 10.76
N PHE A 12 -9.24 14.37 10.42
CA PHE A 12 -8.55 15.12 9.37
C PHE A 12 -8.13 16.57 9.68
N SER A 13 -6.88 16.71 10.13
CA SER A 13 -6.05 17.89 9.89
C SER A 13 -4.84 17.45 9.05
N PRO A 14 -4.53 18.13 7.92
CA PRO A 14 -3.46 17.75 7.02
C PRO A 14 -2.09 18.13 7.60
N LEU A 15 -1.17 17.16 7.68
CA LEU A 15 0.22 17.39 8.08
C LEU A 15 1.04 17.80 6.84
N THR A 16 0.92 19.05 6.44
CA THR A 16 1.87 19.67 5.50
C THR A 16 2.95 20.44 6.27
N HIS A 17 4.20 20.16 5.90
CA HIS A 17 5.36 21.06 5.98
C HIS A 17 5.99 21.32 7.37
N LYS A 18 7.20 20.75 7.59
CA LYS A 18 8.36 21.42 8.21
C LYS A 18 9.62 20.57 8.07
N PHE A 19 10.11 20.48 6.83
CA PHE A 19 11.49 20.13 6.54
C PHE A 19 12.38 21.36 6.78
N VAL A 20 13.50 21.16 7.51
CA VAL A 20 14.64 22.06 7.73
C VAL A 20 14.38 23.38 8.47
N LYS A 21 14.72 23.41 9.77
CA LYS A 21 15.21 24.62 10.45
C LYS A 21 16.57 24.37 11.09
N THR A 22 17.49 25.24 10.69
CA THR A 22 18.83 25.55 11.17
C THR A 22 18.97 25.43 12.70
N GLN A 23 20.00 24.72 13.17
CA GLN A 23 20.36 24.72 14.60
C GLN A 23 21.22 25.94 14.96
N PRO A 24 20.94 26.66 16.05
CA PRO A 24 21.90 27.58 16.65
C PRO A 24 22.85 26.83 17.60
N ASN A 25 24.10 27.26 17.54
CA ASN A 25 25.24 26.88 18.36
C ASN A 25 24.94 27.11 19.86
N ILE A 26 25.02 26.08 20.70
CA ILE A 26 25.06 26.24 22.17
C ILE A 26 26.05 25.24 22.76
N THR A 27 27.12 25.80 23.32
CA THR A 27 28.16 25.18 24.14
C THR A 27 27.66 24.82 25.54
N ASN A 28 28.19 23.72 26.08
CA ASN A 28 28.05 23.20 27.47
C ASN A 28 26.62 22.74 27.84
N VAL A 29 26.39 21.57 28.43
CA VAL A 29 26.87 21.18 29.77
C VAL A 29 26.95 19.65 29.87
N CYS A 30 28.11 19.18 30.32
CA CYS A 30 28.30 17.85 30.89
C CYS A 30 27.55 17.75 32.23
N SER A 31 26.61 16.83 32.36
CA SER A 31 26.43 16.05 33.61
C SER A 31 25.41 14.92 33.47
N THR A 32 25.80 13.81 34.09
CA THR A 32 24.97 12.82 34.79
C THR A 32 24.15 11.80 33.98
N GLN A 33 24.69 10.58 34.03
CA GLN A 33 24.00 9.28 34.09
C GLN A 33 23.14 8.90 32.88
N THR A 34 23.81 8.30 31.90
CA THR A 34 23.12 7.49 30.89
C THR A 34 22.86 6.11 31.47
N GLU A 35 21.72 5.92 32.15
CA GLU A 35 21.14 4.58 32.25
C GLU A 35 20.76 4.13 30.83
N ARG A 36 21.68 3.43 30.18
CA ARG A 36 21.48 2.85 28.86
C ARG A 36 20.57 1.65 29.04
N SER A 37 19.25 1.88 29.10
CA SER A 37 18.24 0.84 28.98
C SER A 37 18.63 -0.04 27.77
N LYS A 38 18.96 -1.30 28.02
CA LYS A 38 19.24 -2.30 26.98
C LYS A 38 17.95 -2.46 26.16
N ARG A 39 17.79 -1.63 25.13
CA ARG A 39 16.88 -1.92 24.03
C ARG A 39 17.46 -3.14 23.32
N THR A 40 17.01 -4.32 23.73
CA THR A 40 17.26 -5.55 22.96
C THR A 40 16.62 -5.33 21.60
N ALA A 41 17.43 -5.13 20.57
CA ALA A 41 16.93 -4.96 19.22
C ALA A 41 16.08 -6.18 18.86
N ILE A 42 14.84 -5.95 18.43
CA ILE A 42 13.94 -7.01 17.97
C ILE A 42 14.63 -7.67 16.76
N LYS A 43 14.88 -8.98 16.85
CA LYS A 43 15.42 -9.74 15.72
C LYS A 43 14.31 -9.96 14.72
N ILE A 44 14.55 -9.56 13.47
CA ILE A 44 13.60 -9.73 12.36
C ILE A 44 13.45 -11.22 11.98
N TYR A 45 14.52 -12.02 12.11
CA TYR A 45 14.49 -13.44 11.80
C TYR A 45 14.24 -14.32 13.04
N THR A 46 13.34 -15.30 12.91
CA THR A 46 12.97 -16.25 13.96
C THR A 46 13.45 -17.68 13.70
N ARG A 47 13.86 -17.99 12.46
CA ARG A 47 14.26 -19.34 11.97
C ARG A 47 13.16 -20.40 12.04
N THR A 48 11.92 -20.03 12.35
CA THR A 48 10.79 -20.97 12.47
C THR A 48 10.33 -21.56 11.14
N GLY A 49 10.77 -20.96 10.02
CA GLY A 49 10.44 -21.36 8.66
C GLY A 49 11.58 -22.02 7.87
N ASP A 50 12.69 -22.37 8.52
CA ASP A 50 13.86 -23.00 7.86
C ASP A 50 13.54 -24.41 7.36
N LYS A 51 12.50 -25.06 7.91
CA LYS A 51 12.01 -26.38 7.49
C LYS A 51 11.03 -26.34 6.32
N GLY A 52 10.93 -25.21 5.62
CA GLY A 52 10.02 -25.07 4.47
C GLY A 52 8.54 -24.90 4.83
N VAL A 53 8.22 -24.61 6.10
CA VAL A 53 6.83 -24.36 6.56
C VAL A 53 6.70 -22.96 7.15
N SER A 54 5.52 -22.36 7.03
CA SER A 54 5.20 -21.06 7.64
C SER A 54 3.82 -21.10 8.28
N SER A 55 3.47 -20.06 9.04
CA SER A 55 2.15 -19.95 9.69
C SER A 55 1.29 -18.92 8.96
N THR A 56 0.03 -19.26 8.74
CA THR A 56 -1.02 -18.31 8.32
C THR A 56 -1.41 -17.42 9.51
N PHE A 57 -2.24 -16.40 9.27
CA PHE A 57 -2.77 -15.50 10.31
C PHE A 57 -3.58 -16.25 11.37
N THR A 58 -4.22 -17.36 11.00
CA THR A 58 -4.98 -18.22 11.93
C THR A 58 -4.08 -19.05 12.87
N GLY A 59 -2.77 -19.07 12.61
CA GLY A 59 -1.77 -19.88 13.31
C GLY A 59 -1.56 -21.27 12.70
N GLU A 60 -2.35 -21.64 11.68
CA GLU A 60 -2.19 -22.89 10.94
C GLU A 60 -0.82 -22.94 10.24
N ARG A 61 -0.11 -24.06 10.35
CA ARG A 61 1.22 -24.24 9.75
C ARG A 61 1.07 -24.97 8.42
N ARG A 62 1.49 -24.34 7.33
CA ARG A 62 1.41 -24.88 5.96
C ARG A 62 2.80 -24.88 5.30
N PRO A 63 3.06 -25.77 4.32
CA PRO A 63 4.23 -25.70 3.45
C PRO A 63 4.33 -24.34 2.76
N LYS A 64 5.53 -23.83 2.50
CA LYS A 64 5.76 -22.50 1.88
C LYS A 64 5.33 -22.44 0.41
N ASP A 65 5.20 -23.58 -0.25
CA ASP A 65 4.70 -23.77 -1.60
C ASP A 65 3.16 -23.97 -1.65
N ASP A 66 2.46 -23.82 -0.53
CA ASP A 66 0.99 -23.77 -0.49
C ASP A 66 0.46 -22.52 -1.21
N ALA A 67 -0.66 -22.67 -1.93
CA ALA A 67 -1.29 -21.61 -2.71
C ALA A 67 -1.57 -20.33 -1.92
N VAL A 68 -1.80 -20.42 -0.60
CA VAL A 68 -1.97 -19.25 0.28
C VAL A 68 -0.71 -18.40 0.30
N PHE A 69 0.47 -19.01 0.43
CA PHE A 69 1.74 -18.26 0.47
C PHE A 69 2.17 -17.79 -0.91
N GLU A 70 1.84 -18.53 -1.97
CA GLU A 70 2.03 -18.06 -3.35
C GLU A 70 1.23 -16.77 -3.60
N ALA A 71 -0.06 -16.76 -3.24
CA ALA A 71 -0.91 -15.58 -3.39
C ALA A 71 -0.42 -14.40 -2.53
N LEU A 72 0.04 -14.66 -1.30
CA LEU A 72 0.65 -13.64 -0.44
C LEU A 72 1.94 -13.07 -1.05
N GLY A 73 2.80 -13.94 -1.58
CA GLY A 73 4.04 -13.54 -2.23
C GLY A 73 3.80 -12.66 -3.46
N ALA A 74 2.86 -13.06 -4.33
CA ALA A 74 2.48 -12.26 -5.49
C ALA A 74 1.89 -10.90 -5.11
N THR A 75 1.09 -10.85 -4.03
CA THR A 75 0.53 -9.58 -3.51
C THR A 75 1.62 -8.66 -2.95
N ASP A 76 2.61 -9.23 -2.26
CA ASP A 76 3.75 -8.48 -1.72
C ASP A 76 4.65 -7.94 -2.86
N GLU A 77 4.92 -8.76 -3.87
CA GLU A 77 5.68 -8.36 -5.06
C GLU A 77 4.98 -7.22 -5.83
N LEU A 78 3.65 -7.30 -5.99
CA LEU A 78 2.85 -6.24 -6.59
C LEU A 78 2.97 -4.94 -5.77
N THR A 79 2.87 -5.03 -4.44
CA THR A 79 2.96 -3.88 -3.54
C THR A 79 4.33 -3.20 -3.64
N CYS A 80 5.42 -3.97 -3.67
CA CYS A 80 6.77 -3.45 -3.91
C CYS A 80 6.91 -2.80 -5.29
N THR A 81 6.34 -3.41 -6.33
CA THR A 81 6.38 -2.88 -7.70
C THR A 81 5.65 -1.54 -7.82
N ILE A 82 4.49 -1.41 -7.17
CA ILE A 82 3.76 -0.14 -7.07
C ILE A 82 4.59 0.90 -6.31
N GLY A 83 5.26 0.50 -5.22
CA GLY A 83 6.14 1.39 -4.46
C GLY A 83 7.29 1.93 -5.31
N LEU A 84 7.91 1.08 -6.13
CA LEU A 84 8.92 1.53 -7.09
C LEU A 84 8.34 2.51 -8.12
N ALA A 85 7.14 2.24 -8.64
CA ALA A 85 6.47 3.14 -9.58
C ALA A 85 6.11 4.50 -8.95
N GLN A 86 5.72 4.51 -7.67
CA GLN A 86 5.43 5.74 -6.91
C GLN A 86 6.65 6.65 -6.81
N GLU A 87 7.84 6.10 -6.55
CA GLU A 87 9.08 6.90 -6.48
C GLU A 87 9.32 7.68 -7.78
N TYR A 88 9.16 7.02 -8.95
CA TYR A 88 9.25 7.70 -10.24
C TYR A 88 8.13 8.73 -10.47
N CYS A 89 6.93 8.48 -9.94
CA CYS A 89 5.80 9.42 -10.03
C CYS A 89 6.01 10.64 -9.13
N HIS A 90 6.62 10.48 -7.96
CA HIS A 90 7.00 11.56 -7.05
C HIS A 90 8.01 12.50 -7.70
N GLU A 91 9.05 11.96 -8.34
CA GLU A 91 10.06 12.75 -9.05
C GLU A 91 9.46 13.59 -10.18
N THR A 92 8.38 13.10 -10.82
CA THR A 92 7.71 13.76 -11.95
C THR A 92 6.51 14.61 -11.56
N GLY A 93 6.13 14.66 -10.28
CA GLY A 93 5.04 15.50 -9.77
C GLY A 93 3.65 15.06 -10.23
N GLN A 94 3.42 13.76 -10.43
CA GLN A 94 2.12 13.24 -10.84
C GLN A 94 1.07 13.35 -9.73
N THR A 95 -0.19 13.56 -10.11
CA THR A 95 -1.29 13.75 -9.15
C THR A 95 -1.88 12.45 -8.60
N PHE A 96 -1.65 11.31 -9.25
CA PHE A 96 -2.21 10.01 -8.86
C PHE A 96 -1.35 9.23 -7.86
N VAL A 97 -0.32 9.85 -7.29
CA VAL A 97 0.54 9.20 -6.30
C VAL A 97 -0.24 8.78 -5.04
N GLU A 98 -1.17 9.62 -4.60
CA GLU A 98 -2.08 9.31 -3.48
C GLU A 98 -2.99 8.11 -3.81
N GLU A 99 -3.43 7.98 -5.07
CA GLU A 99 -4.21 6.83 -5.52
C GLU A 99 -3.39 5.53 -5.44
N LEU A 100 -2.12 5.57 -5.83
CA LEU A 100 -1.22 4.42 -5.70
C LEU A 100 -0.98 4.02 -4.24
N GLU A 101 -0.85 4.99 -3.33
CA GLU A 101 -0.69 4.72 -1.88
C GLU A 101 -1.95 4.04 -1.32
N GLN A 102 -3.12 4.51 -1.76
CA GLN A 102 -4.38 3.90 -1.40
C GLN A 102 -4.51 2.46 -1.95
N VAL A 103 -4.03 2.20 -3.17
CA VAL A 103 -3.97 0.83 -3.73
C VAL A 103 -3.09 -0.08 -2.89
N GLN A 104 -1.91 0.39 -2.44
CA GLN A 104 -1.06 -0.42 -1.54
C GLN A 104 -1.75 -0.73 -0.21
N CYS A 105 -2.52 0.21 0.34
CA CYS A 105 -3.34 -0.05 1.54
C CYS A 105 -4.36 -1.17 1.27
N PHE A 106 -5.07 -1.12 0.13
CA PHE A 106 -6.00 -2.18 -0.24
C PHE A 106 -5.32 -3.53 -0.41
N LEU A 107 -4.14 -3.59 -1.04
CA LEU A 107 -3.37 -4.82 -1.19
C LEU A 107 -2.91 -5.39 0.16
N GLN A 108 -2.63 -4.54 1.15
CA GLN A 108 -2.31 -4.98 2.52
C GLN A 108 -3.52 -5.62 3.22
N ASP A 109 -4.72 -5.06 3.01
CA ASP A 109 -5.97 -5.62 3.52
C ASP A 109 -6.29 -6.96 2.84
N VAL A 110 -6.10 -7.04 1.52
CA VAL A 110 -6.21 -8.27 0.73
C VAL A 110 -5.22 -9.33 1.22
N GLY A 111 -3.96 -8.96 1.46
CA GLY A 111 -2.96 -9.85 2.04
C GLY A 111 -3.39 -10.38 3.41
N SER A 112 -4.06 -9.56 4.22
CA SER A 112 -4.61 -10.00 5.51
C SER A 112 -5.74 -11.02 5.35
N CYS A 113 -6.59 -10.85 4.33
CA CYS A 113 -7.65 -11.81 3.98
C CYS A 113 -7.07 -13.14 3.48
N LEU A 114 -6.11 -13.06 2.55
CA LEU A 114 -5.38 -14.22 2.00
C LEU A 114 -4.68 -15.03 3.09
N ALA A 115 -4.04 -14.34 4.04
CA ALA A 115 -3.39 -14.97 5.17
C ALA A 115 -4.39 -15.62 6.16
N THR A 116 -5.71 -15.48 5.95
CA THR A 116 -6.77 -16.00 6.83
C THR A 116 -7.68 -16.99 6.10
N PRO A 117 -7.21 -18.22 5.79
CA PRO A 117 -8.01 -19.19 5.08
C PRO A 117 -9.29 -19.56 5.84
N TYR A 118 -10.45 -19.53 5.16
CA TYR A 118 -11.73 -19.89 5.76
C TYR A 118 -11.73 -21.28 6.40
N SER A 119 -10.97 -22.24 5.86
CA SER A 119 -10.86 -23.61 6.38
C SER A 119 -10.29 -23.68 7.81
N SER A 120 -9.51 -22.68 8.24
CA SER A 120 -8.90 -22.62 9.58
C SER A 120 -9.26 -21.37 10.36
N ALA A 121 -10.10 -20.49 9.80
CA ALA A 121 -10.50 -19.25 10.42
C ALA A 121 -11.56 -19.46 11.50
N LYS A 122 -11.48 -18.64 12.56
CA LYS A 122 -12.55 -18.46 13.55
C LYS A 122 -13.26 -17.15 13.24
N ASP A 123 -14.47 -16.96 13.74
CA ASP A 123 -15.22 -15.71 13.58
C ASP A 123 -14.42 -14.46 14.00
N SER A 124 -13.57 -14.58 15.03
CA SER A 124 -12.70 -13.49 15.47
C SER A 124 -11.60 -13.14 14.47
N HIS A 125 -11.12 -14.10 13.67
CA HIS A 125 -10.15 -13.85 12.60
C HIS A 125 -10.85 -13.16 11.44
N LEU A 126 -11.99 -13.71 10.99
CA LEU A 126 -12.75 -13.16 9.86
C LEU A 126 -13.18 -11.72 10.11
N LYS A 127 -13.66 -11.39 11.32
CA LYS A 127 -14.01 -10.01 11.71
C LYS A 127 -12.85 -9.01 11.65
N ARG A 128 -11.60 -9.48 11.67
CA ARG A 128 -10.39 -8.64 11.62
C ARG A 128 -9.80 -8.52 10.22
N THR A 129 -10.21 -9.39 9.31
CA THR A 129 -9.67 -9.49 7.95
C THR A 129 -10.81 -9.43 6.94
N THR A 130 -11.75 -8.52 7.16
CA THR A 130 -12.82 -8.23 6.21
C THR A 130 -12.33 -7.22 5.19
N PHE A 131 -12.51 -7.53 3.91
CA PHE A 131 -12.28 -6.59 2.81
C PHE A 131 -13.62 -6.02 2.34
N ASP A 132 -13.68 -4.70 2.15
CA ASP A 132 -14.88 -4.02 1.70
C ASP A 132 -14.90 -3.93 0.16
N GLY A 133 -16.05 -4.25 -0.44
CA GLY A 133 -16.25 -4.17 -1.89
C GLY A 133 -16.17 -2.74 -2.43
N SER A 134 -16.31 -1.72 -1.58
CA SER A 134 -16.18 -0.31 -1.98
C SER A 134 -14.83 0.05 -2.60
N ALA A 135 -13.78 -0.73 -2.33
CA ALA A 135 -12.48 -0.56 -2.98
C ALA A 135 -12.59 -0.77 -4.50
N VAL A 136 -13.34 -1.78 -4.96
CA VAL A 136 -13.53 -2.07 -6.39
C VAL A 136 -14.26 -0.91 -7.06
N GLU A 137 -15.36 -0.43 -6.47
CA GLU A 137 -16.12 0.72 -6.99
C GLU A 137 -15.28 2.01 -7.04
N LEU A 138 -14.30 2.17 -6.14
CA LEU A 138 -13.37 3.29 -6.18
C LEU A 138 -12.39 3.16 -7.35
N LEU A 139 -11.82 1.97 -7.56
CA LEU A 139 -10.91 1.70 -8.68
C LEU A 139 -11.61 1.90 -10.03
N GLU A 140 -12.83 1.40 -10.20
CA GLU A 140 -13.64 1.60 -11.41
C GLU A 140 -13.84 3.09 -11.71
N ARG A 141 -14.16 3.90 -10.69
CA ARG A 141 -14.29 5.35 -10.86
C ARG A 141 -12.99 6.04 -11.28
N TRP A 142 -11.85 5.61 -10.75
CA TRP A 142 -10.56 6.13 -11.19
C TRP A 142 -10.24 5.73 -12.63
N ILE A 143 -10.52 4.48 -13.02
CA ILE A 143 -10.37 4.03 -14.41
C ILE A 143 -11.19 4.90 -15.35
N ASP A 144 -12.45 5.18 -15.03
CA ASP A 144 -13.33 6.03 -15.84
C ASP A 144 -12.79 7.48 -15.93
N ALA A 145 -12.34 8.04 -14.81
CA ALA A 145 -11.77 9.39 -14.77
C ALA A 145 -10.50 9.51 -15.63
N HIS A 146 -9.55 8.58 -15.48
CA HIS A 146 -8.31 8.58 -16.27
C HIS A 146 -8.58 8.29 -17.75
N SER A 147 -9.53 7.41 -18.06
CA SER A 147 -9.89 7.08 -19.44
C SER A 147 -10.54 8.24 -20.18
N ALA A 148 -11.33 9.08 -19.49
CA ALA A 148 -11.97 10.25 -20.08
C ALA A 148 -10.97 11.31 -20.57
N GLU A 149 -9.75 11.31 -20.03
CA GLU A 149 -8.69 12.24 -20.42
C GLU A 149 -7.85 11.75 -21.60
N LEU A 150 -8.06 10.50 -22.04
CA LEU A 150 -7.30 9.87 -23.11
C LEU A 150 -8.03 9.97 -24.46
N PRO A 151 -7.29 10.18 -25.56
CA PRO A 151 -7.88 10.09 -26.89
C PRO A 151 -8.35 8.65 -27.18
N PRO A 152 -9.34 8.47 -28.07
CA PRO A 152 -9.82 7.14 -28.45
C PRO A 152 -8.68 6.22 -28.93
N LEU A 153 -8.62 5.02 -28.36
CA LEU A 153 -7.59 4.05 -28.69
C LEU A 153 -7.87 3.40 -30.05
N THR A 154 -6.98 3.63 -31.02
CA THR A 154 -7.12 3.09 -32.39
C THR A 154 -6.22 1.89 -32.67
N ASN A 155 -5.17 1.70 -31.86
CA ASN A 155 -4.17 0.65 -32.02
C ASN A 155 -3.75 0.08 -30.65
N PHE A 156 -3.24 -1.15 -30.63
CA PHE A 156 -2.65 -1.73 -29.43
C PHE A 156 -1.37 -0.98 -29.04
N ILE A 157 -1.21 -0.72 -27.74
CA ILE A 157 -0.01 -0.10 -27.19
C ILE A 157 0.94 -1.20 -26.75
N LEU A 158 2.16 -1.18 -27.29
CA LEU A 158 3.22 -2.11 -26.88
C LEU A 158 3.89 -1.61 -25.60
N PRO A 159 4.05 -2.44 -24.56
CA PRO A 159 4.70 -2.05 -23.31
C PRO A 159 6.23 -2.07 -23.45
N VAL A 160 6.77 -1.31 -24.41
CA VAL A 160 8.19 -1.40 -24.83
C VAL A 160 9.01 -0.13 -24.59
N ARG A 161 8.43 0.94 -24.01
CA ARG A 161 9.20 2.17 -23.75
C ARG A 161 8.56 3.13 -22.73
N MET A 162 9.33 3.49 -21.71
CA MET A 162 9.22 4.75 -20.98
C MET A 162 10.19 5.73 -21.65
N TYR A 163 9.70 6.74 -22.37
CA TYR A 163 10.58 7.77 -22.94
C TYR A 163 10.97 8.76 -21.83
N PRO A 164 12.25 8.91 -21.48
CA PRO A 164 12.69 9.88 -20.47
C PRO A 164 12.75 11.32 -21.02
N HIS A 165 12.22 11.57 -22.22
CA HIS A 165 12.37 12.87 -22.89
C HIS A 165 11.02 13.49 -23.25
N MET A 166 10.22 13.80 -22.24
CA MET A 166 9.27 14.89 -22.28
C MET A 166 9.07 15.36 -20.84
N SER A 167 10.08 16.09 -20.37
CA SER A 167 9.90 17.04 -19.28
C SER A 167 8.69 17.91 -19.63
N ASP A 168 7.71 17.94 -18.74
CA ASP A 168 6.80 19.07 -18.48
C ASP A 168 5.31 18.96 -18.85
N THR A 169 4.76 17.82 -19.26
CA THR A 169 3.28 17.66 -19.21
C THR A 169 2.90 16.22 -18.94
N GLY A 170 1.95 15.99 -18.02
CA GLY A 170 1.34 14.69 -17.73
C GLY A 170 0.65 14.08 -18.95
N GLY A 171 1.44 13.51 -19.85
CA GLY A 171 1.02 12.99 -21.13
C GLY A 171 0.18 11.71 -21.00
N PRO A 172 -0.46 11.28 -22.11
CA PRO A 172 -1.34 10.11 -22.12
C PRO A 172 -0.64 8.81 -21.70
N PHE A 173 0.70 8.73 -21.80
CA PHE A 173 1.47 7.55 -21.43
C PHE A 173 1.60 7.34 -19.91
N THR A 174 1.73 8.41 -19.11
CA THR A 174 1.78 8.25 -17.64
C THR A 174 0.41 7.84 -17.10
N LYS A 175 -0.67 8.36 -17.69
CA LYS A 175 -2.05 7.96 -17.40
C LYS A 175 -2.39 6.55 -17.89
N LEU A 176 -1.78 6.11 -18.99
CA LEU A 176 -1.90 4.73 -19.43
C LEU A 176 -1.20 3.76 -18.46
N MET A 177 -0.02 4.13 -17.94
CA MET A 177 0.69 3.32 -16.95
C MET A 177 -0.09 3.21 -15.64
N SER A 178 -0.70 4.31 -15.16
CA SER A 178 -1.59 4.25 -13.99
C SER A 178 -2.80 3.35 -14.27
N THR A 179 -3.45 3.50 -15.42
CA THR A 179 -4.60 2.65 -15.81
C THR A 179 -4.21 1.17 -15.90
N GLN A 180 -3.02 0.86 -16.43
CA GLN A 180 -2.54 -0.52 -16.56
C GLN A 180 -2.17 -1.13 -15.21
N ALA A 181 -1.56 -0.35 -14.30
CA ALA A 181 -1.27 -0.78 -12.93
C ALA A 181 -2.56 -1.05 -12.14
N VAL A 182 -3.56 -0.17 -12.28
CA VAL A 182 -4.88 -0.35 -11.66
C VAL A 182 -5.60 -1.58 -12.24
N LYS A 183 -5.58 -1.80 -13.56
CA LYS A 183 -6.14 -3.01 -14.17
C LYS A 183 -5.46 -4.29 -13.72
N LEU A 184 -4.14 -4.25 -13.49
CA LEU A 184 -3.40 -5.39 -12.98
C LEU A 184 -3.83 -5.71 -11.53
N ALA A 185 -3.99 -4.67 -10.70
CA ALA A 185 -4.54 -4.80 -9.35
C ALA A 185 -5.98 -5.33 -9.36
N GLU A 186 -6.84 -4.84 -10.24
CA GLU A 186 -8.22 -5.32 -10.44
C GLU A 186 -8.26 -6.79 -10.88
N SER A 187 -7.35 -7.22 -11.77
CA SER A 187 -7.26 -8.62 -12.19
C SER A 187 -6.87 -9.54 -11.02
N VAL A 188 -5.97 -9.08 -10.15
CA VAL A 188 -5.57 -9.81 -8.94
C VAL A 188 -6.75 -9.88 -7.96
N LEU A 189 -7.43 -8.74 -7.73
CA LEU A 189 -8.60 -8.65 -6.85
C LEU A 189 -9.78 -9.52 -7.31
N SER A 190 -10.03 -9.58 -8.62
CA SER A 190 -11.13 -10.38 -9.21
C SER A 190 -10.86 -11.88 -9.29
N THR A 191 -9.59 -12.31 -9.24
CA THR A 191 -9.22 -13.72 -9.11
C THR A 191 -9.30 -14.27 -7.69
N LEU A 192 -9.50 -13.41 -6.69
CA LEU A 192 -9.66 -13.85 -5.30
C LEU A 192 -11.10 -14.27 -5.03
N PRO A 193 -11.34 -15.48 -4.51
CA PRO A 193 -12.67 -15.87 -4.07
C PRO A 193 -13.04 -15.02 -2.85
N LEU A 194 -14.00 -14.12 -3.03
CA LEU A 194 -14.67 -13.38 -1.95
C LEU A 194 -15.34 -14.35 -0.97
#